data_AF-A0A5Q4C6N4-F1
#
_entry.id   AF-A0A5Q4C6N4-F1
#
_cell.length_a   1.000
_cell.length_b   1.000
_cell.length_c   1.000
_cell.angle_alpha   90.00
_cell.angle_beta   90.00
_cell.angle_gamma   90.00
#
_symmetry.space_group_name_H-M   'P 1'
#
loop_
_entity.id
_entity.type
_entity.pdbx_description
1 polymer ?
#
loop_
_entity_poly.entity_id
_entity_poly.type
_entity_poly.pdbx_seq_one_letter_code
_entity_poly.pdbx_strand_id
1 'polypeptide(L)'
;MSTLKRKAGTLSAADNKKPKQDGSIMSFFGAPKPVAKAGSAAAPPPEAALPATKFDKAKWVAGLTAEQKELLQLEIDTLHESWLALLKDEVTSKEFLDLKRFLNRESDAGKKWFPPKEDVYSWSRHCPFDNVKVVILGQDPYHNHNQAHGLAFSVRPPTPAPPSLKNMYIALKKDCPTFAPPPNKGGLLTPWADRGVLLLNACLTVRAHEANSHANRGWERFTQKVIDLVATKRSRGVVFMAWGTPAGKRVVKVDAKKHLVLKSVHPSPLSASRGFFDCGHFKKANEWLVTRYGAGAEIDWDLSGAKKVETTVAEPNTVEPDKIDEVKKAEREKETEVKTSPKEAPEDLTEDETS
;
A
#
# COMPACT_ATOMS: atom_id res chain seq x y z
N MET A 1 19.83 -10.90 -55.19
CA MET A 1 20.43 -11.45 -56.42
C MET A 1 21.90 -11.06 -56.44
N SER A 2 22.76 -12.04 -56.64
CA SER A 2 24.22 -11.97 -56.83
C SER A 2 25.10 -11.74 -55.60
N THR A 3 26.27 -12.34 -55.70
CA THR A 3 27.00 -13.11 -54.68
C THR A 3 28.50 -12.96 -54.90
N LEU A 4 29.27 -13.26 -53.84
CA LEU A 4 30.63 -13.83 -53.83
C LEU A 4 31.83 -12.92 -54.12
N LYS A 5 32.76 -12.85 -53.14
CA LYS A 5 34.02 -13.61 -53.19
C LYS A 5 34.72 -13.75 -51.82
N ARG A 6 35.18 -14.98 -51.57
CA ARG A 6 36.06 -15.50 -50.50
C ARG A 6 37.51 -15.07 -50.79
N LYS A 7 38.52 -15.13 -49.90
CA LYS A 7 39.25 -16.31 -49.36
C LYS A 7 40.51 -15.71 -48.65
N ALA A 8 40.82 -15.93 -47.36
CA ALA A 8 41.46 -17.05 -46.66
C ALA A 8 42.89 -17.47 -47.11
N GLY A 9 43.82 -17.44 -46.15
CA GLY A 9 45.09 -18.20 -46.05
C GLY A 9 46.31 -17.33 -45.70
N THR A 10 47.35 -17.71 -44.92
CA THR A 10 47.65 -18.81 -43.98
C THR A 10 49.11 -18.60 -43.53
N LEU A 11 49.44 -18.84 -42.23
CA LEU A 11 50.75 -19.32 -41.68
C LEU A 11 51.96 -18.35 -41.79
N SER A 12 52.99 -18.29 -40.93
CA SER A 12 53.63 -19.26 -40.02
C SER A 12 54.64 -18.57 -39.07
N ALA A 13 54.94 -19.25 -37.96
CA ALA A 13 56.19 -19.30 -37.15
C ALA A 13 56.69 -18.02 -36.44
N ALA A 14 56.70 -17.93 -35.09
CA ALA A 14 57.37 -18.72 -34.04
C ALA A 14 58.75 -18.15 -33.67
N ASP A 15 58.94 -17.74 -32.40
CA ASP A 15 60.09 -18.25 -31.65
C ASP A 15 59.95 -18.18 -30.11
N ASN A 16 60.68 -19.10 -29.49
CA ASN A 16 60.61 -19.60 -28.11
C ASN A 16 61.27 -18.72 -27.03
N LYS A 17 60.76 -18.77 -25.78
CA LYS A 17 61.39 -19.50 -24.65
C LYS A 17 60.59 -19.38 -23.35
N LYS A 18 60.56 -20.51 -22.61
CA LYS A 18 59.82 -20.83 -21.37
C LYS A 18 60.85 -21.10 -20.24
N PRO A 19 60.48 -21.62 -19.05
CA PRO A 19 60.18 -20.92 -17.79
C PRO A 19 61.19 -21.22 -16.65
N LYS A 20 60.95 -20.71 -15.44
CA LYS A 20 61.46 -21.29 -14.18
C LYS A 20 60.31 -21.49 -13.17
N GLN A 21 60.17 -22.73 -12.70
CA GLN A 21 59.50 -23.13 -11.46
C GLN A 21 60.50 -22.97 -10.29
N ASP A 22 60.00 -22.62 -9.10
CA ASP A 22 60.12 -23.44 -7.89
C ASP A 22 59.48 -22.76 -6.69
N GLY A 23 58.88 -23.56 -5.80
CA GLY A 23 58.60 -23.16 -4.41
C GLY A 23 57.15 -23.31 -3.96
N SER A 24 56.71 -24.56 -3.69
CA SER A 24 55.70 -24.85 -2.68
C SER A 24 56.42 -25.52 -1.51
N ILE A 25 56.34 -24.97 -0.31
CA ILE A 25 56.50 -25.71 0.94
C ILE A 25 55.63 -25.05 2.01
N MET A 26 54.87 -25.91 2.67
CA MET A 26 53.99 -25.64 3.80
C MET A 26 54.77 -25.18 5.03
N SER A 27 54.23 -24.20 5.76
CA SER A 27 54.23 -24.16 7.24
C SER A 27 53.88 -22.76 7.73
N PHE A 28 52.63 -22.49 8.14
CA PHE A 28 52.30 -21.49 9.18
C PHE A 28 50.86 -21.74 9.66
N PHE A 29 50.63 -22.89 10.30
CA PHE A 29 49.49 -23.07 11.20
C PHE A 29 49.89 -22.50 12.57
N GLY A 30 49.28 -21.39 12.97
CA GLY A 30 49.31 -20.87 14.33
C GLY A 30 47.88 -20.76 14.86
N ALA A 31 47.55 -21.59 15.84
CA ALA A 31 46.24 -21.57 16.50
C ALA A 31 46.13 -20.38 17.49
N PRO A 32 45.01 -19.64 17.53
CA PRO A 32 44.71 -18.77 18.66
C PRO A 32 43.95 -19.52 19.76
N LYS A 33 44.42 -19.39 21.01
CA LYS A 33 43.75 -19.85 22.24
C LYS A 33 42.51 -19.00 22.56
N PRO A 34 41.56 -19.53 23.36
CA PRO A 34 40.22 -18.96 23.52
C PRO A 34 40.20 -17.82 24.54
N VAL A 35 39.45 -16.76 24.24
CA VAL A 35 39.04 -15.74 25.23
C VAL A 35 37.54 -15.88 25.46
N ALA A 36 37.18 -16.25 26.68
CA ALA A 36 35.81 -16.22 27.18
C ALA A 36 35.54 -14.88 27.89
N LYS A 37 34.53 -14.13 27.45
CA LYS A 37 33.36 -13.70 28.25
C LYS A 37 32.57 -12.56 27.58
N ALA A 38 31.26 -12.77 27.58
CA ALA A 38 30.17 -11.82 27.90
C ALA A 38 30.33 -10.35 27.49
N GLY A 39 29.48 -9.93 26.54
CA GLY A 39 29.17 -8.53 26.27
C GLY A 39 27.79 -8.43 25.62
N SER A 40 26.87 -7.80 26.33
CA SER A 40 25.50 -7.44 25.93
C SER A 40 25.39 -7.05 24.44
N ALA A 41 24.36 -7.58 23.76
CA ALA A 41 23.93 -7.07 22.47
C ALA A 41 23.56 -5.59 22.62
N ALA A 42 24.45 -4.71 22.20
CA ALA A 42 24.20 -3.28 22.15
C ALA A 42 23.24 -3.02 20.98
N ALA A 43 22.10 -2.39 21.29
CA ALA A 43 21.21 -1.83 20.30
C ALA A 43 22.01 -0.88 19.37
N PRO A 44 21.67 -0.81 18.07
CA PRO A 44 22.27 0.19 17.18
C PRO A 44 21.96 1.60 17.72
N PRO A 45 22.90 2.55 17.60
CA PRO A 45 22.72 3.89 18.12
C PRO A 45 21.53 4.59 17.47
N PRO A 46 20.74 5.37 18.23
CA PRO A 46 19.65 6.15 17.66
C PRO A 46 20.22 7.20 16.70
N GLU A 47 19.52 7.32 15.59
CA GLU A 47 19.71 8.22 14.46
C GLU A 47 20.19 9.62 14.86
N ALA A 48 21.24 10.12 14.21
CA ALA A 48 21.40 11.56 14.05
C ALA A 48 20.31 12.01 13.07
N ALA A 49 19.11 12.26 13.62
CA ALA A 49 18.00 12.82 12.89
C ALA A 49 18.49 14.07 12.16
N LEU A 50 18.17 14.18 10.87
CA LEU A 50 18.22 15.47 10.17
C LEU A 50 17.55 16.50 11.08
N PRO A 51 18.07 17.73 11.21
CA PRO A 51 17.44 18.73 12.06
C PRO A 51 16.02 18.93 11.53
N ALA A 52 15.06 18.35 12.24
CA ALA A 52 13.65 18.53 11.96
C ALA A 52 13.41 20.02 12.15
N THR A 53 13.32 20.76 11.05
CA THR A 53 12.57 22.00 11.04
C THR A 53 11.22 21.63 11.62
N LYS A 54 10.97 22.00 12.87
CA LYS A 54 9.73 21.63 13.58
C LYS A 54 8.58 22.20 12.77
N PHE A 55 7.95 21.34 11.97
CA PHE A 55 6.78 21.69 11.21
C PHE A 55 5.65 21.94 12.21
N ASP A 56 5.30 23.20 12.39
CA ASP A 56 4.18 23.58 13.23
C ASP A 56 2.89 23.46 12.41
N LYS A 57 2.22 22.32 12.56
CA LYS A 57 0.96 22.02 11.88
C LYS A 57 -0.13 23.04 12.24
N ALA A 58 -0.21 23.47 13.49
CA ALA A 58 -1.23 24.43 13.93
C ALA A 58 -1.02 25.80 13.28
N LYS A 59 0.22 26.28 13.23
CA LYS A 59 0.57 27.53 12.54
C LYS A 59 0.32 27.44 11.03
N TRP A 60 0.66 26.31 10.41
CA TRP A 60 0.39 26.09 8.99
C TRP A 60 -1.12 26.12 8.70
N VAL A 61 -1.93 25.40 9.48
CA VAL A 61 -3.40 25.41 9.35
C VAL A 61 -3.96 26.81 9.59
N ALA A 62 -3.46 27.56 10.58
CA ALA A 62 -3.91 28.92 10.85
C ALA A 62 -3.72 29.86 9.65
N GLY A 63 -2.65 29.66 8.86
CA GLY A 63 -2.35 30.43 7.65
C GLY A 63 -3.14 30.06 6.40
N LEU A 64 -3.91 28.97 6.41
CA LEU A 64 -4.75 28.56 5.29
C LEU A 64 -5.99 29.44 5.16
N THR A 65 -6.43 29.68 3.91
CA THR A 65 -7.72 30.34 3.64
C THR A 65 -8.88 29.46 4.12
N ALA A 66 -10.07 30.05 4.27
CA ALA A 66 -11.27 29.28 4.66
C ALA A 66 -11.56 28.13 3.69
N GLU A 67 -11.46 28.41 2.39
CA GLU A 67 -11.63 27.41 1.33
C GLU A 67 -10.56 26.31 1.38
N GLN A 68 -9.30 26.66 1.64
CA GLN A 68 -8.24 25.66 1.79
C GLN A 68 -8.48 24.77 3.01
N LYS A 69 -8.94 25.33 4.15
CA LYS A 69 -9.27 24.54 5.34
C LYS A 69 -10.38 23.53 5.04
N GLU A 70 -11.43 23.97 4.34
CA GLU A 70 -12.53 23.09 3.94
C GLU A 70 -12.06 21.98 2.98
N LEU A 71 -11.33 22.34 1.93
CA LEU A 71 -10.87 21.38 0.92
C LEU A 71 -9.82 20.41 1.48
N LEU A 72 -8.99 20.85 2.44
CA LEU A 72 -7.86 20.08 2.97
C LEU A 72 -8.13 19.41 4.32
N GLN A 73 -9.38 19.42 4.81
CA GLN A 73 -9.74 18.85 6.11
C GLN A 73 -9.24 17.40 6.25
N LEU A 74 -9.41 16.59 5.20
CA LEU A 74 -8.98 15.19 5.23
C LEU A 74 -7.46 15.04 5.39
N GLU A 75 -6.66 15.84 4.69
CA GLU A 75 -5.21 15.85 4.77
C GLU A 75 -4.74 16.35 6.14
N ILE A 76 -5.39 17.40 6.66
CA ILE A 76 -5.13 17.93 7.99
C ILE A 76 -5.34 16.83 9.04
N ASP A 77 -6.42 16.06 8.92
CA ASP A 77 -6.77 15.07 9.95
C ASP A 77 -5.97 13.77 9.82
N THR A 78 -5.69 13.32 8.59
CA THR A 78 -5.32 11.92 8.36
C THR A 78 -3.98 11.70 7.65
N LEU A 79 -3.37 12.73 7.03
CA LEU A 79 -2.03 12.63 6.48
C LEU A 79 -1.00 12.73 7.61
N HIS A 80 -0.11 11.74 7.71
CA HIS A 80 0.88 11.72 8.79
C HIS A 80 1.78 12.95 8.75
N GLU A 81 2.11 13.51 9.92
CA GLU A 81 2.76 14.83 10.03
C GLU A 81 4.12 14.90 9.34
N SER A 82 4.91 13.82 9.40
CA SER A 82 6.19 13.73 8.68
C SER A 82 6.04 13.94 7.16
N TRP A 83 4.92 13.48 6.61
CA TRP A 83 4.61 13.62 5.19
C TRP A 83 3.98 14.98 4.90
N LEU A 84 3.04 15.43 5.75
CA LEU A 84 2.42 16.74 5.61
C LEU A 84 3.46 17.87 5.63
N ALA A 85 4.47 17.77 6.50
CA ALA A 85 5.59 18.72 6.55
C ALA A 85 6.31 18.90 5.20
N LEU A 86 6.44 17.82 4.42
CA LEU A 86 7.12 17.78 3.13
C LEU A 86 6.17 18.06 1.94
N LEU A 87 4.88 17.81 2.13
CA LEU A 87 3.85 17.92 1.09
C LEU A 87 2.98 19.18 1.22
N LYS A 88 3.17 19.98 2.27
CA LYS A 88 2.35 21.18 2.56
C LYS A 88 2.17 22.10 1.34
N ASP A 89 3.23 22.32 0.57
CA ASP A 89 3.18 23.18 -0.62
C ASP A 89 2.42 22.50 -1.78
N GLU A 90 2.55 21.18 -1.92
CA GLU A 90 1.84 20.40 -2.93
C GLU A 90 0.35 20.32 -2.63
N VAL A 91 -0.05 20.11 -1.37
CA VAL A 91 -1.47 20.04 -1.00
C VAL A 91 -2.16 21.41 -1.10
N THR A 92 -1.42 22.51 -1.00
CA THR A 92 -1.95 23.86 -1.26
C THR A 92 -1.89 24.27 -2.73
N SER A 93 -1.32 23.44 -3.61
CA SER A 93 -1.22 23.77 -5.04
C SER A 93 -2.59 23.80 -5.70
N LYS A 94 -2.72 24.61 -6.76
CA LYS A 94 -3.97 24.72 -7.52
C LYS A 94 -4.47 23.35 -7.98
N GLU A 95 -3.57 22.50 -8.45
CA GLU A 95 -3.91 21.21 -9.04
C GLU A 95 -4.39 20.21 -7.97
N PHE A 96 -3.83 20.26 -6.76
CA PHE A 96 -4.33 19.45 -5.66
C PHE A 96 -5.70 19.95 -5.18
N LEU A 97 -5.91 21.26 -5.08
CA LEU A 97 -7.22 21.82 -4.72
C LEU A 97 -8.29 21.48 -5.78
N ASP A 98 -7.95 21.50 -7.07
CA ASP A 98 -8.84 21.08 -8.16
C ASP A 98 -9.22 19.59 -8.05
N LEU A 99 -8.28 18.73 -7.63
CA LEU A 99 -8.54 17.33 -7.29
C LEU A 99 -9.53 17.22 -6.13
N LYS A 100 -9.37 18.00 -5.06
CA LYS A 100 -10.31 17.99 -3.92
C LYS A 100 -11.72 18.40 -4.35
N ARG A 101 -11.85 19.46 -5.16
CA ARG A 101 -13.15 19.87 -5.73
C ARG A 101 -13.76 18.77 -6.60
N PHE A 102 -12.94 18.04 -7.37
CA PHE A 102 -13.43 16.89 -8.14
C PHE A 102 -14.01 15.81 -7.22
N LEU A 103 -13.32 15.44 -6.13
CA LEU A 103 -13.81 14.44 -5.19
C LEU A 103 -15.08 14.88 -4.42
N ASN A 104 -15.20 16.18 -4.12
CA ASN A 104 -16.43 16.73 -3.55
C ASN A 104 -17.59 16.58 -4.55
N ARG A 105 -17.41 16.99 -5.81
CA ARG A 105 -18.42 16.79 -6.87
C ARG A 105 -18.82 15.32 -7.06
N GLU A 106 -17.87 14.40 -6.94
CA GLU A 106 -18.18 12.96 -7.00
C GLU A 106 -19.08 12.53 -5.84
N SER A 107 -18.80 13.03 -4.63
CA SER A 107 -19.60 12.74 -3.44
C SER A 107 -20.99 13.40 -3.52
N ASP A 108 -21.06 14.66 -3.96
CA ASP A 108 -22.30 15.42 -4.12
C ASP A 108 -23.22 14.81 -5.19
N ALA A 109 -22.62 14.22 -6.23
CA ALA A 109 -23.33 13.47 -7.25
C ALA A 109 -23.77 12.05 -6.78
N GLY A 110 -23.59 11.71 -5.50
CA GLY A 110 -23.96 10.42 -4.93
C GLY A 110 -23.09 9.24 -5.38
N LYS A 111 -21.92 9.50 -5.99
CA LYS A 111 -21.05 8.43 -6.49
C LYS A 111 -20.25 7.83 -5.34
N LYS A 112 -20.41 6.53 -5.14
CA LYS A 112 -19.58 5.78 -4.18
C LYS A 112 -18.19 5.58 -4.75
N TRP A 113 -17.17 5.91 -3.95
CA TRP A 113 -15.78 5.67 -4.27
C TRP A 113 -15.03 5.10 -3.07
N PHE A 114 -13.89 4.47 -3.35
CA PHE A 114 -13.02 3.78 -2.41
C PHE A 114 -11.61 4.39 -2.42
N PRO A 115 -10.83 4.22 -1.35
CA PRO A 115 -11.25 3.68 -0.05
C PRO A 115 -12.20 4.65 0.69
N PRO A 116 -12.75 4.29 1.87
CA PRO A 116 -13.34 5.28 2.78
C PRO A 116 -12.42 6.49 2.97
N LYS A 117 -12.98 7.69 3.20
CA LYS A 117 -12.22 8.95 3.17
C LYS A 117 -11.03 8.90 4.13
N GLU A 118 -11.25 8.45 5.36
CA GLU A 118 -10.28 8.28 6.43
C GLU A 118 -9.09 7.36 6.06
N ASP A 119 -9.31 6.43 5.12
CA ASP A 119 -8.34 5.45 4.68
C ASP A 119 -7.48 5.95 3.51
N VAL A 120 -7.83 7.05 2.83
CA VAL A 120 -7.11 7.54 1.63
C VAL A 120 -5.61 7.72 1.89
N TYR A 121 -5.25 8.15 3.11
CA TYR A 121 -3.87 8.43 3.52
C TYR A 121 -3.26 7.37 4.45
N SER A 122 -3.85 6.18 4.57
CA SER A 122 -3.33 5.09 5.41
C SER A 122 -1.88 4.74 5.11
N TRP A 123 -1.46 4.81 3.85
CA TRP A 123 -0.05 4.61 3.44
C TRP A 123 0.93 5.51 4.19
N SER A 124 0.53 6.75 4.50
CA SER A 124 1.40 7.74 5.15
C SER A 124 1.53 7.48 6.65
N ARG A 125 0.46 6.93 7.27
CA ARG A 125 0.39 6.65 8.70
C ARG A 125 1.08 5.34 9.06
N HIS A 126 0.94 4.32 8.21
CA HIS A 126 1.64 3.05 8.39
C HIS A 126 3.12 3.14 8.03
N CYS A 127 3.49 4.00 7.08
CA CYS A 127 4.88 4.21 6.71
C CYS A 127 5.23 5.71 6.78
N PRO A 128 5.50 6.25 7.99
CA PRO A 128 6.04 7.60 8.15
C PRO A 128 7.28 7.82 7.29
N PHE A 129 7.52 9.07 6.89
CA PHE A 129 8.57 9.42 5.92
C PHE A 129 9.95 8.88 6.31
N ASP A 130 10.30 8.96 7.60
CA ASP A 130 11.61 8.55 8.10
C ASP A 130 11.78 7.03 8.20
N ASN A 131 10.67 6.27 8.18
CA ASN A 131 10.68 4.82 8.24
C ASN A 131 10.75 4.16 6.85
N VAL A 132 10.66 4.95 5.76
CA VAL A 132 10.66 4.39 4.40
C VAL A 132 11.99 3.70 4.09
N LYS A 133 11.91 2.39 3.82
CA LYS A 133 13.00 1.51 3.37
C LYS A 133 12.75 0.97 1.97
N VAL A 134 11.49 0.61 1.66
CA VAL A 134 11.06 0.08 0.37
C VAL A 134 9.84 0.85 -0.12
N VAL A 135 9.74 1.10 -1.42
CA VAL A 135 8.57 1.67 -2.08
C VAL A 135 8.04 0.66 -3.09
N ILE A 136 6.77 0.27 -2.96
CA ILE A 136 6.07 -0.59 -3.92
C ILE A 136 4.93 0.21 -4.54
N LEU A 137 4.90 0.26 -5.88
CA LEU A 137 3.97 1.10 -6.62
C LEU A 137 2.81 0.28 -7.19
N GLY A 138 1.59 0.65 -6.80
CA GLY A 138 0.33 0.20 -7.42
C GLY A 138 -0.21 1.19 -8.43
N GLN A 139 -1.29 0.81 -9.14
CA GLN A 139 -1.96 1.64 -10.13
C GLN A 139 -3.11 2.43 -9.48
N ASP A 140 -4.21 1.76 -9.16
CA ASP A 140 -5.38 2.30 -8.49
C ASP A 140 -5.78 1.38 -7.31
N PRO A 141 -6.63 1.85 -6.38
CA PRO A 141 -7.16 1.00 -5.33
C PRO A 141 -8.06 -0.09 -5.92
N TYR A 142 -8.27 -1.17 -5.18
CA TYR A 142 -9.32 -2.12 -5.51
C TYR A 142 -10.70 -1.46 -5.46
N HIS A 143 -11.50 -1.69 -6.50
CA HIS A 143 -12.75 -0.97 -6.75
C HIS A 143 -14.00 -1.71 -6.26
N ASN A 144 -13.89 -2.85 -5.56
CA ASN A 144 -15.06 -3.51 -4.96
C ASN A 144 -15.16 -3.21 -3.46
N HIS A 145 -16.35 -3.44 -2.92
CA HIS A 145 -16.65 -3.25 -1.51
C HIS A 145 -15.67 -3.98 -0.58
N ASN A 146 -15.27 -3.31 0.50
CA ASN A 146 -14.44 -3.84 1.57
C ASN A 146 -13.05 -4.35 1.13
N GLN A 147 -12.55 -3.90 -0.03
CA GLN A 147 -11.21 -4.25 -0.51
C GLN A 147 -10.19 -3.17 -0.17
N ALA A 148 -10.32 -1.98 -0.75
CA ALA A 148 -9.35 -0.91 -0.60
C ALA A 148 -9.40 -0.25 0.79
N HIS A 149 -8.21 -0.01 1.35
CA HIS A 149 -8.02 0.67 2.64
C HIS A 149 -6.77 1.58 2.66
N GLY A 150 -6.41 2.11 1.50
CA GLY A 150 -5.32 3.08 1.36
C GLY A 150 -3.91 2.52 1.20
N LEU A 151 -3.76 1.19 1.09
CA LEU A 151 -2.48 0.52 0.85
C LEU A 151 -2.50 -0.23 -0.49
N ALA A 152 -1.51 -0.01 -1.36
CA ALA A 152 -1.37 -0.72 -2.62
C ALA A 152 -1.30 -2.25 -2.42
N PHE A 153 -1.96 -3.01 -3.30
CA PHE A 153 -2.06 -4.48 -3.27
C PHE A 153 -2.72 -5.11 -2.04
N SER A 154 -3.00 -4.34 -0.99
CA SER A 154 -3.53 -4.81 0.29
C SER A 154 -5.06 -4.83 0.30
N VAL A 155 -5.66 -5.83 0.96
CA VAL A 155 -7.11 -5.91 1.22
C VAL A 155 -7.41 -6.22 2.68
N ARG A 156 -8.53 -5.71 3.20
CA ARG A 156 -8.98 -6.00 4.57
C ARG A 156 -9.54 -7.42 4.68
N PRO A 157 -9.34 -8.12 5.81
CA PRO A 157 -10.13 -9.30 6.14
C PRO A 157 -11.64 -8.99 6.12
N PRO A 158 -12.50 -9.94 5.74
CA PRO A 158 -12.20 -11.32 5.38
C PRO A 158 -11.84 -11.50 3.88
N THR A 159 -11.63 -10.43 3.13
CA THR A 159 -11.37 -10.49 1.68
C THR A 159 -10.12 -11.32 1.39
N PRO A 160 -10.21 -12.39 0.59
CA PRO A 160 -9.05 -13.15 0.18
C PRO A 160 -8.10 -12.31 -0.68
N ALA A 161 -6.80 -12.62 -0.63
CA ALA A 161 -5.79 -12.03 -1.48
C ALA A 161 -6.23 -12.04 -2.95
N PRO A 162 -6.26 -10.88 -3.64
CA PRO A 162 -6.59 -10.83 -5.06
C PRO A 162 -5.52 -11.51 -5.93
N PRO A 163 -5.80 -11.83 -7.21
CA PRO A 163 -4.89 -12.60 -8.05
C PRO A 163 -3.46 -12.04 -8.12
N SER A 164 -3.31 -10.71 -8.23
CA SER A 164 -1.99 -10.07 -8.22
C SER A 164 -1.24 -10.30 -6.90
N LEU A 165 -1.92 -10.21 -5.76
CA LEU A 165 -1.30 -10.44 -4.46
C LEU A 165 -0.94 -11.92 -4.26
N LYS A 166 -1.77 -12.86 -4.73
CA LYS A 166 -1.40 -14.29 -4.75
C LYS A 166 -0.10 -14.52 -5.54
N ASN A 167 0.06 -13.85 -6.68
CA ASN A 167 1.28 -13.94 -7.46
C ASN A 167 2.50 -13.32 -6.75
N MET A 168 2.30 -12.23 -5.99
CA MET A 168 3.35 -11.70 -5.09
C MET A 168 3.76 -12.74 -4.04
N TYR A 169 2.82 -13.47 -3.44
CA TYR A 169 3.15 -14.55 -2.49
C TYR A 169 3.91 -15.71 -3.14
N ILE A 170 3.61 -16.06 -4.40
CA ILE A 170 4.37 -17.09 -5.14
C ILE A 170 5.83 -16.64 -5.35
N ALA A 171 6.04 -15.40 -5.81
CA ALA A 171 7.38 -14.84 -5.98
C ALA A 171 8.12 -14.74 -4.63
N LEU A 172 7.43 -14.27 -3.58
CA LEU A 172 8.00 -14.18 -2.24
C LEU A 172 8.40 -15.55 -1.67
N LYS A 173 7.61 -16.60 -1.90
CA LYS A 173 7.95 -17.97 -1.46
C LYS A 173 9.22 -18.49 -2.13
N LYS A 174 9.47 -18.12 -3.39
CA LYS A 174 10.72 -18.45 -4.10
C LYS A 174 11.92 -17.67 -3.53
N ASP A 175 11.72 -16.39 -3.23
CA ASP A 175 12.76 -15.51 -2.69
C ASP A 175 13.10 -15.82 -1.23
N CYS A 176 12.10 -16.20 -0.44
CA CYS A 176 12.16 -16.48 0.99
C CYS A 176 11.47 -17.83 1.26
N PRO A 177 12.19 -18.96 1.19
CA PRO A 177 11.59 -20.30 1.36
C PRO A 177 10.89 -20.52 2.70
N THR A 178 11.22 -19.75 3.73
CA THR A 178 10.56 -19.77 5.05
C THR A 178 9.20 -19.08 5.08
N PHE A 179 8.89 -18.22 4.10
CA PHE A 179 7.60 -17.54 4.02
C PHE A 179 6.45 -18.54 3.93
N ALA A 180 5.37 -18.31 4.66
CA ALA A 180 4.12 -19.02 4.52
C ALA A 180 3.00 -18.03 4.16
N PRO A 181 2.11 -18.36 3.21
CA PRO A 181 0.93 -17.55 2.96
C PRO A 181 0.12 -17.36 4.25
N PRO A 182 -0.48 -16.18 4.47
CA PRO A 182 -1.25 -15.91 5.67
C PRO A 182 -2.47 -16.85 5.76
N PRO A 183 -2.97 -17.12 6.98
CA PRO A 183 -4.17 -17.93 7.19
C PRO A 183 -5.38 -17.32 6.46
N ASN A 184 -6.39 -18.14 6.20
CA ASN A 184 -7.63 -17.75 5.51
C ASN A 184 -7.42 -17.11 4.13
N LYS A 185 -6.26 -17.34 3.49
CA LYS A 185 -5.89 -16.71 2.21
C LYS A 185 -5.93 -15.18 2.31
N GLY A 186 -5.62 -14.61 3.47
CA GLY A 186 -5.70 -13.18 3.74
C GLY A 186 -4.81 -12.34 2.82
N GLY A 187 -5.15 -11.06 2.68
CA GLY A 187 -4.40 -10.12 1.84
C GLY A 187 -4.01 -8.81 2.54
N LEU A 188 -3.97 -8.81 3.87
CA LEU A 188 -3.66 -7.61 4.65
C LEU A 188 -2.14 -7.41 4.74
N LEU A 189 -1.66 -6.35 4.11
CA LEU A 189 -0.23 -5.98 4.05
C LEU A 189 0.16 -4.86 5.03
N THR A 190 -0.71 -4.50 5.97
CA THR A 190 -0.38 -3.54 7.04
C THR A 190 0.94 -3.87 7.76
N PRO A 191 1.26 -5.15 8.11
CA PRO A 191 2.54 -5.47 8.74
C PRO A 191 3.76 -5.07 7.89
N TRP A 192 3.69 -5.16 6.56
CA TRP A 192 4.77 -4.70 5.70
C TRP A 192 4.91 -3.18 5.74
N ALA A 193 3.78 -2.48 5.71
CA ALA A 193 3.78 -1.02 5.76
C ALA A 193 4.42 -0.50 7.06
N ASP A 194 4.02 -1.06 8.20
CA ASP A 194 4.57 -0.74 9.53
C ASP A 194 6.08 -1.04 9.65
N ARG A 195 6.60 -1.93 8.80
CA ARG A 195 8.03 -2.30 8.73
C ARG A 195 8.84 -1.44 7.76
N GLY A 196 8.25 -0.38 7.21
CA GLY A 196 8.93 0.57 6.32
C GLY A 196 8.72 0.32 4.83
N VAL A 197 7.67 -0.42 4.46
CA VAL A 197 7.27 -0.62 3.05
C VAL A 197 6.18 0.39 2.67
N LEU A 198 6.54 1.44 1.95
CA LEU A 198 5.60 2.40 1.39
C LEU A 198 4.79 1.76 0.26
N LEU A 199 3.57 1.32 0.56
CA LEU A 199 2.61 0.71 -0.38
C LEU A 199 1.73 1.79 -1.03
N LEU A 200 2.19 2.38 -2.14
CA LEU A 200 1.61 3.59 -2.73
C LEU A 200 0.97 3.33 -4.10
N ASN A 201 -0.33 3.62 -4.25
CA ASN A 201 -0.98 3.63 -5.56
C ASN A 201 -0.68 4.93 -6.32
N ALA A 202 -0.75 4.92 -7.65
CA ALA A 202 -0.65 6.13 -8.47
C ALA A 202 -1.90 7.01 -8.37
N CYS A 203 -3.07 6.38 -8.39
CA CYS A 203 -4.33 6.99 -8.02
C CYS A 203 -4.73 6.55 -6.61
N LEU A 204 -5.10 7.46 -5.71
CA LEU A 204 -5.43 7.09 -4.33
C LEU A 204 -6.92 6.79 -4.10
N THR A 205 -7.76 7.02 -5.11
CA THR A 205 -9.21 6.80 -5.02
C THR A 205 -9.75 6.21 -6.32
N VAL A 206 -10.90 5.55 -6.27
CA VAL A 206 -11.57 4.95 -7.44
C VAL A 206 -13.06 4.81 -7.16
N ARG A 207 -13.93 5.05 -8.13
CA ARG A 207 -15.36 4.72 -7.99
C ARG A 207 -15.56 3.23 -7.78
N ALA A 208 -16.65 2.89 -7.09
CA ALA A 208 -17.08 1.51 -6.95
C ALA A 208 -17.32 0.90 -8.34
N HIS A 209 -16.73 -0.27 -8.57
CA HIS A 209 -16.85 -1.08 -9.79
C HIS A 209 -16.34 -0.44 -11.09
N GLU A 210 -15.72 0.74 -11.05
CA GLU A 210 -15.16 1.42 -12.23
C GLU A 210 -13.65 1.67 -12.04
N ALA A 211 -12.83 0.67 -12.40
CA ALA A 211 -11.37 0.81 -12.39
C ALA A 211 -10.90 2.04 -13.19
N ASN A 212 -9.83 2.70 -12.73
CA ASN A 212 -9.28 3.93 -13.34
C ASN A 212 -10.22 5.15 -13.46
N SER A 213 -11.41 5.13 -12.85
CA SER A 213 -12.40 6.22 -12.94
C SER A 213 -11.90 7.59 -12.45
N HIS A 214 -10.91 7.61 -11.54
CA HIS A 214 -10.29 8.84 -11.03
C HIS A 214 -8.89 9.10 -11.61
N ALA A 215 -8.51 8.39 -12.68
CA ALA A 215 -7.24 8.62 -13.37
C ALA A 215 -7.20 10.02 -14.01
N ASN A 216 -6.00 10.61 -14.04
CA ASN A 216 -5.72 11.95 -14.57
C ASN A 216 -6.51 13.08 -13.89
N ARG A 217 -6.93 12.87 -12.63
CA ARG A 217 -7.63 13.88 -11.83
C ARG A 217 -6.72 14.63 -10.86
N GLY A 218 -5.43 14.28 -10.80
CA GLY A 218 -4.42 14.99 -10.01
C GLY A 218 -3.64 14.09 -9.03
N TRP A 219 -4.16 12.89 -8.73
CA TRP A 219 -3.50 11.95 -7.82
C TRP A 219 -2.12 11.53 -8.30
N GLU A 220 -1.93 11.34 -9.61
CA GLU A 220 -0.68 10.88 -10.19
C GLU A 220 0.44 11.89 -9.96
N ARG A 221 0.12 13.19 -10.05
CA ARG A 221 1.05 14.27 -9.74
C ARG A 221 1.39 14.28 -8.25
N PHE A 222 0.38 14.25 -7.39
CA PHE A 222 0.58 14.24 -5.94
C PHE A 222 1.46 13.05 -5.50
N THR A 223 1.12 11.83 -5.95
CA THR A 223 1.89 10.64 -5.59
C THR A 223 3.25 10.59 -6.30
N GLN A 224 3.44 11.30 -7.42
CA GLN A 224 4.77 11.46 -8.01
C GLN A 224 5.64 12.36 -7.12
N LYS A 225 5.06 13.42 -6.55
CA LYS A 225 5.75 14.26 -5.56
C LYS A 225 6.19 13.44 -4.34
N VAL A 226 5.37 12.50 -3.88
CA VAL A 226 5.75 11.54 -2.80
C VAL A 226 6.99 10.73 -3.19
N ILE A 227 7.01 10.15 -4.40
CA ILE A 227 8.16 9.38 -4.92
C ILE A 227 9.41 10.27 -5.02
N ASP A 228 9.26 11.47 -5.55
CA ASP A 228 10.36 12.42 -5.73
C ASP A 228 10.93 12.88 -4.37
N LEU A 229 10.08 13.09 -3.37
CA LEU A 229 10.50 13.39 -2.00
C LEU A 229 11.31 12.24 -1.40
N VAL A 230 10.85 11.00 -1.54
CA VAL A 230 11.62 9.82 -1.09
C VAL A 230 12.98 9.77 -1.80
N ALA A 231 13.01 9.93 -3.12
CA ALA A 231 14.24 9.87 -3.92
C ALA A 231 15.23 11.02 -3.59
N THR A 232 14.72 12.20 -3.25
CA THR A 232 15.58 13.36 -3.00
C THR A 232 16.00 13.51 -1.54
N LYS A 233 15.13 13.16 -0.59
CA LYS A 233 15.31 13.43 0.84
C LYS A 233 15.82 12.22 1.64
N ARG A 234 15.63 10.97 1.19
CA ARG A 234 16.18 9.79 1.87
C ARG A 234 17.66 9.58 1.51
N SER A 235 18.54 10.22 2.29
CA SER A 235 19.99 10.28 2.04
C SER A 235 20.67 8.91 1.99
N ARG A 236 20.26 7.99 2.85
CA ARG A 236 20.77 6.61 2.90
C ARG A 236 20.26 5.73 1.75
N GLY A 237 19.37 6.24 0.91
CA GLY A 237 18.81 5.48 -0.21
C GLY A 237 17.69 4.54 0.20
N VAL A 238 16.87 4.12 -0.75
CA VAL A 238 15.73 3.20 -0.52
C VAL A 238 15.61 2.24 -1.70
N VAL A 239 14.85 1.18 -1.52
CA VAL A 239 14.53 0.26 -2.62
C VAL A 239 13.22 0.68 -3.28
N PHE A 240 13.21 0.87 -4.60
CA PHE A 240 11.99 1.07 -5.40
C PHE A 240 11.67 -0.20 -6.17
N MET A 241 10.50 -0.80 -5.92
CA MET A 241 9.96 -1.91 -6.70
C MET A 241 8.88 -1.39 -7.64
N ALA A 242 9.22 -1.37 -8.93
CA ALA A 242 8.36 -0.87 -9.99
C ALA A 242 7.96 -2.00 -10.94
N TRP A 243 6.76 -2.54 -10.73
CA TRP A 243 6.25 -3.67 -11.50
C TRP A 243 5.28 -3.23 -12.60
N GLY A 244 5.61 -3.57 -13.84
CA GLY A 244 4.88 -3.14 -15.03
C GLY A 244 5.29 -1.77 -15.55
N THR A 245 4.95 -1.51 -16.82
CA THR A 245 5.30 -0.27 -17.52
C THR A 245 4.83 1.00 -16.79
N PRO A 246 3.60 1.09 -16.25
CA PRO A 246 3.15 2.30 -15.55
C PRO A 246 4.04 2.64 -14.35
N ALA A 247 4.31 1.69 -13.45
CA ALA A 247 5.21 1.90 -12.31
C ALA A 247 6.65 2.21 -12.76
N GLY A 248 7.14 1.52 -13.79
CA GLY A 248 8.48 1.71 -14.34
C GLY A 248 8.75 3.14 -14.83
N LYS A 249 7.74 3.81 -15.39
CA LYS A 249 7.81 5.21 -15.84
C LYS A 249 7.99 6.20 -14.68
N ARG A 250 7.45 5.89 -13.50
CA ARG A 250 7.46 6.78 -12.32
C ARG A 250 8.82 6.87 -11.63
N VAL A 251 9.66 5.86 -11.84
CA VAL A 251 10.98 5.75 -11.21
C VAL A 251 12.13 6.03 -12.19
N VAL A 252 11.86 6.55 -13.39
CA VAL A 252 12.89 6.85 -14.40
C VAL A 252 13.90 7.89 -13.91
N LYS A 253 13.46 8.86 -13.12
CA LYS A 253 14.29 9.94 -12.58
C LYS A 253 14.98 9.60 -11.25
N VAL A 254 14.75 8.40 -10.71
CA VAL A 254 15.38 7.97 -9.46
C VAL A 254 16.86 7.71 -9.69
N ASP A 255 17.71 8.31 -8.86
CA ASP A 255 19.16 8.12 -8.92
C ASP A 255 19.54 6.69 -8.47
N ALA A 256 19.83 5.84 -9.45
CA ALA A 256 20.22 4.44 -9.24
C ALA A 256 21.59 4.25 -8.56
N LYS A 257 22.39 5.32 -8.40
CA LYS A 257 23.62 5.25 -7.58
C LYS A 257 23.30 5.35 -6.08
N LYS A 258 22.21 6.04 -5.73
CA LYS A 258 21.76 6.25 -4.35
C LYS A 258 20.73 5.21 -3.92
N HIS A 259 19.82 4.85 -4.82
CA HIS A 259 18.71 3.95 -4.56
C HIS A 259 18.84 2.66 -5.36
N LEU A 260 18.24 1.58 -4.86
CA LEU A 260 18.05 0.38 -5.66
C LEU A 260 16.72 0.46 -6.41
N VAL A 261 16.75 0.32 -7.74
CA VAL A 261 15.53 0.30 -8.57
C VAL A 261 15.36 -1.09 -9.18
N LEU A 262 14.33 -1.80 -8.73
CA LEU A 262 13.98 -3.15 -9.19
C LEU A 262 12.76 -3.10 -10.10
N LYS A 263 12.93 -3.51 -11.36
CA LYS A 263 11.87 -3.49 -12.39
C LYS A 263 11.56 -4.90 -12.88
N SER A 264 10.28 -5.20 -13.04
CA SER A 264 9.80 -6.45 -13.65
C SER A 264 8.44 -6.21 -14.33
N VAL A 265 7.86 -7.23 -14.94
CA VAL A 265 6.46 -7.24 -15.37
C VAL A 265 5.52 -7.14 -14.16
N HIS A 266 4.25 -6.81 -14.39
CA HIS A 266 3.27 -6.66 -13.30
C HIS A 266 2.89 -8.03 -12.70
N PRO A 267 2.59 -8.15 -11.40
CA PRO A 267 2.10 -9.40 -10.79
C PRO A 267 0.71 -9.86 -11.29
N SER A 268 0.09 -9.16 -12.23
CA SER A 268 -1.25 -9.52 -12.75
C SER A 268 -1.18 -10.87 -13.46
N PRO A 269 -2.22 -11.72 -13.39
CA PRO A 269 -2.29 -12.96 -14.18
C PRO A 269 -1.95 -12.79 -15.66
N LEU A 270 -2.23 -11.61 -16.24
CA LEU A 270 -1.95 -11.31 -17.64
C LEU A 270 -0.45 -11.23 -17.99
N SER A 271 0.42 -11.05 -17.00
CA SER A 271 1.86 -10.84 -17.24
C SER A 271 2.79 -11.54 -16.26
N ALA A 272 2.32 -12.06 -15.12
CA ALA A 272 3.18 -12.62 -14.08
C ALA A 272 4.08 -13.76 -14.58
N SER A 273 3.56 -14.62 -15.47
CA SER A 273 4.31 -15.71 -16.09
C SER A 273 5.46 -15.25 -17.00
N ARG A 274 5.49 -13.97 -17.39
CA ARG A 274 6.54 -13.38 -18.25
C ARG A 274 7.79 -12.94 -17.47
N GLY A 275 7.96 -13.42 -16.24
CA GLY A 275 9.16 -13.20 -15.42
C GLY A 275 8.94 -12.54 -14.05
N PHE A 276 7.70 -12.33 -13.60
CA PHE A 276 7.47 -11.79 -12.25
C PHE A 276 7.87 -12.82 -11.18
N PHE A 277 7.52 -14.09 -11.37
CA PHE A 277 7.75 -15.14 -10.37
C PHE A 277 9.23 -15.39 -10.06
N ASP A 278 10.13 -15.08 -10.98
CA ASP A 278 11.56 -15.36 -10.87
C ASP A 278 12.41 -14.07 -10.75
N CYS A 279 11.76 -12.94 -10.44
CA CYS A 279 12.44 -11.64 -10.43
C CYS A 279 13.45 -11.48 -9.26
N GLY A 280 13.27 -12.21 -8.15
CA GLY A 280 14.18 -12.14 -7.01
C GLY A 280 14.06 -10.87 -6.17
N HIS A 281 13.00 -10.07 -6.35
CA HIS A 281 12.95 -8.69 -5.84
C HIS A 281 12.95 -8.60 -4.31
N PHE A 282 12.25 -9.49 -3.60
CA PHE A 282 12.14 -9.43 -2.14
C PHE A 282 13.49 -9.76 -1.48
N LYS A 283 14.17 -10.78 -2.01
CA LYS A 283 15.53 -11.16 -1.58
C LYS A 283 16.54 -10.05 -1.88
N LYS A 284 16.58 -9.55 -3.12
CA LYS A 284 17.49 -8.46 -3.53
C LYS A 284 17.29 -7.19 -2.71
N ALA A 285 16.03 -6.87 -2.35
CA ALA A 285 15.73 -5.74 -1.49
C ALA A 285 16.34 -5.90 -0.10
N ASN A 286 16.16 -7.06 0.54
CA ASN A 286 16.73 -7.32 1.86
C ASN A 286 18.27 -7.34 1.83
N GLU A 287 18.90 -7.99 0.84
CA GLU A 287 20.36 -8.00 0.67
C GLU A 287 20.93 -6.58 0.53
N TRP A 288 20.26 -5.74 -0.26
CA TRP A 288 20.66 -4.35 -0.44
C TRP A 288 20.45 -3.52 0.83
N LEU A 289 19.33 -3.71 1.53
CA LEU A 289 19.06 -3.05 2.80
C LEU A 289 20.11 -3.41 3.84
N VAL A 290 20.47 -4.68 3.99
CA VAL A 290 21.53 -5.12 4.91
C VAL A 290 22.88 -4.50 4.55
N THR A 291 23.24 -4.49 3.26
CA THR A 291 24.48 -3.85 2.79
C THR A 291 24.50 -2.35 3.10
N ARG A 292 23.35 -1.68 3.01
CA ARG A 292 23.24 -0.23 3.13
C ARG A 292 23.01 0.25 4.55
N TYR A 293 22.36 -0.53 5.39
CA TYR A 293 21.88 -0.15 6.74
C TYR A 293 22.44 -1.03 7.86
N GLY A 294 23.11 -2.13 7.55
CA GLY A 294 23.64 -3.09 8.53
C GLY A 294 22.68 -4.27 8.77
N ALA A 295 23.14 -5.24 9.56
CA ALA A 295 22.35 -6.41 9.93
C ALA A 295 21.07 -6.00 10.70
N GLY A 296 19.95 -6.67 10.43
CA GLY A 296 18.65 -6.37 11.05
C GLY A 296 17.84 -5.29 10.33
N ALA A 297 18.39 -4.70 9.24
CA ALA A 297 17.68 -3.69 8.47
C ALA A 297 16.67 -4.26 7.46
N GLU A 298 16.75 -5.57 7.18
CA GLU A 298 15.84 -6.29 6.30
C GLU A 298 14.36 -6.08 6.65
N ILE A 299 13.51 -6.24 5.65
CA ILE A 299 12.08 -6.34 5.86
C ILE A 299 11.76 -7.78 6.21
N ASP A 300 11.16 -7.98 7.38
CA ASP A 300 10.41 -9.20 7.65
C ASP A 300 9.17 -9.21 6.75
N TRP A 301 9.13 -10.14 5.81
CA TRP A 301 8.02 -10.30 4.87
C TRP A 301 6.92 -11.24 5.38
N ASP A 302 7.08 -11.85 6.56
CA ASP A 302 6.06 -12.73 7.14
C ASP A 302 4.81 -11.95 7.57
N LEU A 303 3.64 -12.52 7.31
CA LEU A 303 2.33 -11.95 7.63
C LEU A 303 1.61 -12.71 8.76
N SER A 304 2.24 -13.74 9.33
CA SER A 304 1.66 -14.59 10.39
C SER A 304 1.42 -13.87 11.73
N GLY A 305 2.17 -12.81 12.02
CA GLY A 305 2.15 -12.09 13.30
C GLY A 305 1.19 -10.89 13.40
N ALA A 306 0.31 -10.68 12.40
CA ALA A 306 -0.67 -9.59 12.46
C ALA A 306 -1.69 -9.86 13.59
N LYS A 307 -1.52 -9.18 14.73
CA LYS A 307 -2.53 -9.19 15.81
C LYS A 307 -3.89 -8.84 15.21
N LYS A 308 -4.94 -9.58 15.58
CA LYS A 308 -6.33 -9.23 15.26
C LYS A 308 -6.55 -7.78 15.67
N VAL A 309 -6.83 -6.91 14.71
CA VAL A 309 -7.36 -5.58 15.02
C VAL A 309 -8.77 -5.83 15.53
N GLU A 310 -8.97 -5.71 16.84
CA GLU A 310 -10.29 -5.58 17.42
C GLU A 310 -10.86 -4.25 16.92
N THR A 311 -11.85 -4.33 16.04
CA THR A 311 -12.65 -3.19 15.66
C THR A 311 -13.48 -2.78 16.87
N THR A 312 -13.01 -1.82 17.66
CA THR A 312 -13.88 -1.10 18.59
C THR A 312 -14.81 -0.22 17.76
N VAL A 313 -15.95 -0.79 17.36
CA VAL A 313 -17.11 0.01 16.99
C VAL A 313 -17.59 0.62 18.31
N ALA A 314 -17.45 1.94 18.45
CA ALA A 314 -18.13 2.67 19.50
C ALA A 314 -19.63 2.52 19.27
N GLU A 315 -20.31 1.77 20.13
CA GLU A 315 -21.76 1.76 20.20
C GLU A 315 -22.24 3.13 20.71
N PRO A 316 -23.34 3.68 20.17
CA PRO A 316 -23.92 4.90 20.68
C PRO A 316 -24.54 4.65 22.07
N ASN A 317 -24.24 5.56 23.01
CA ASN A 317 -24.76 5.62 24.37
C ASN A 317 -26.18 5.05 24.51
N THR A 318 -26.28 3.89 25.16
CA THR A 318 -27.53 3.42 25.75
C THR A 318 -27.77 4.16 27.05
N VAL A 319 -28.85 4.93 27.07
CA VAL A 319 -29.45 5.47 28.30
C VAL A 319 -29.89 4.28 29.16
N GLU A 320 -29.54 4.33 30.45
CA GLU A 320 -29.87 3.32 31.47
C GLU A 320 -31.38 3.00 31.49
N PRO A 321 -31.79 1.72 31.55
CA PRO A 321 -33.17 1.36 31.78
C PRO A 321 -33.35 1.00 33.27
N ASP A 322 -33.81 1.97 34.05
CA ASP A 322 -34.60 1.67 35.24
C ASP A 322 -35.99 2.30 35.08
N LYS A 323 -37.01 1.46 35.24
CA LYS A 323 -38.46 1.73 35.23
C LYS A 323 -39.16 1.83 33.87
N ILE A 324 -39.39 0.68 33.22
CA ILE A 324 -40.66 0.44 32.49
C ILE A 324 -41.09 -1.03 32.71
N ASP A 325 -41.34 -1.39 33.97
CA ASP A 325 -42.22 -2.49 34.33
C ASP A 325 -43.59 -1.90 34.70
N GLU A 326 -44.30 -1.33 33.72
CA GLU A 326 -45.73 -1.03 33.90
C GLU A 326 -46.53 -0.88 32.59
N VAL A 327 -45.90 -0.87 31.41
CA VAL A 327 -46.63 -0.66 30.14
C VAL A 327 -46.91 -1.95 29.37
N LYS A 328 -46.26 -3.08 29.69
CA LYS A 328 -46.50 -4.37 29.00
C LYS A 328 -47.67 -5.20 29.53
N LYS A 329 -48.44 -4.68 30.49
CA LYS A 329 -49.66 -5.34 31.00
C LYS A 329 -50.96 -4.72 30.48
N ALA A 330 -50.90 -3.60 29.77
CA ALA A 330 -52.10 -2.89 29.27
C ALA A 330 -52.47 -3.18 27.80
N GLU A 331 -51.60 -3.83 27.02
CA GLU A 331 -51.88 -4.12 25.59
C GLU A 331 -52.35 -5.56 25.33
N ARG A 332 -52.51 -6.40 26.35
CA ARG A 332 -53.00 -7.79 26.18
C ARG A 332 -54.46 -8.01 26.55
N GLU A 333 -55.20 -6.96 26.90
CA GLU A 333 -56.63 -7.05 27.27
C GLU A 333 -57.58 -6.26 26.35
N LYS A 334 -57.11 -5.75 25.20
CA LYS A 334 -57.99 -5.02 24.24
C LYS A 334 -58.23 -5.68 22.88
N GLU A 335 -57.72 -6.88 22.66
CA GLU A 335 -57.86 -7.57 21.37
C GLU A 335 -58.85 -8.76 21.38
N THR A 336 -59.72 -8.83 22.38
CA THR A 336 -60.81 -9.83 22.44
C THR A 336 -62.19 -9.18 22.56
N GLU A 337 -62.47 -8.11 21.81
CA GLU A 337 -63.86 -7.66 21.69
C GLU A 337 -64.17 -6.80 20.45
N VAL A 338 -63.84 -7.25 19.23
CA VAL A 338 -64.57 -6.77 18.03
C VAL A 338 -64.60 -7.88 16.98
N LYS A 339 -65.60 -8.77 17.04
CA LYS A 339 -66.00 -9.59 15.89
C LYS A 339 -67.41 -10.16 16.05
N THR A 340 -68.42 -9.30 15.93
CA THR A 340 -69.78 -9.72 15.54
C THR A 340 -70.56 -8.50 15.03
N SER A 341 -70.85 -8.47 13.72
CA SER A 341 -71.92 -7.63 13.16
C SER A 341 -72.96 -8.55 12.51
N PRO A 342 -74.27 -8.34 12.72
CA PRO A 342 -75.31 -9.02 11.96
C PRO A 342 -75.71 -8.22 10.71
N LYS A 343 -76.28 -8.95 9.75
CA LYS A 343 -76.71 -8.54 8.41
C LYS A 343 -78.19 -8.94 8.25
N GLU A 344 -79.03 -8.04 7.74
CA GLU A 344 -80.34 -8.22 7.06
C GLU A 344 -81.00 -6.82 6.95
N ALA A 345 -81.76 -6.37 5.93
CA ALA A 345 -82.21 -6.84 4.61
C ALA A 345 -82.80 -5.58 3.84
N PRO A 346 -83.68 -5.66 2.81
CA PRO A 346 -83.35 -5.56 1.37
C PRO A 346 -84.21 -4.50 0.58
N GLU A 347 -84.28 -4.67 -0.77
CA GLU A 347 -85.11 -4.01 -1.83
C GLU A 347 -84.40 -2.94 -2.69
N ASP A 348 -84.61 -2.76 -4.00
CA ASP A 348 -85.18 -3.53 -5.13
C ASP A 348 -84.98 -2.67 -6.43
N LEU A 349 -84.81 -3.29 -7.62
CA LEU A 349 -85.04 -2.79 -9.02
C LEU A 349 -84.34 -1.47 -9.50
N THR A 350 -83.91 -1.22 -10.75
CA THR A 350 -84.14 -1.72 -12.13
C THR A 350 -83.00 -1.26 -13.07
N GLU A 351 -82.70 -2.08 -14.08
CA GLU A 351 -82.45 -1.80 -15.53
C GLU A 351 -82.04 -0.38 -16.00
N ASP A 352 -81.00 -0.25 -16.85
CA ASP A 352 -81.09 -0.24 -18.33
C ASP A 352 -79.78 0.27 -19.01
N GLU A 353 -79.61 -0.12 -20.27
CA GLU A 353 -78.47 0.04 -21.19
C GLU A 353 -78.25 1.45 -21.79
N THR A 354 -77.17 1.54 -22.59
CA THR A 354 -76.83 2.48 -23.69
C THR A 354 -75.99 3.70 -23.30
N SER A 355 -74.92 4.11 -24.00
CA SER A 355 -74.43 3.84 -25.37
C SER A 355 -72.89 3.79 -25.43
#